data_AF-A0A652NUA6-F1
#
_entry.id   AF-A0A652NUA6-F1
#
_cell.length_a   1.000
_cell.length_b   1.000
_cell.length_c   1.000
_cell.angle_alpha   90.00
_cell.angle_beta   90.00
_cell.angle_gamma   90.00
#
_symmetry.space_group_name_H-M   'P 1'
#
loop_
_entity.id
_entity.type
_entity.pdbx_description
1 polymer ?
#
loop_
_entity_poly.entity_id
_entity_poly.type
_entity_poly.pdbx_seq_one_letter_code
_entity_poly.pdbx_strand_id
1 'polypeptide(L)'
;MSEPTGATRRRGPFQVGDQVQLTDPKGRHYTFTLQAGNQFHTHKGAFPHDELIGAPEGTVVRTTGNVPYLALRPLLPDYVLSMPRGAAVIYPKDAGQILAMADIFAGARVVEAGVGSGALSTYLLRAVGDTGMLASYERRQDFADIAQGNVERYFGGPHPAWKLTVGDLQDNLVET
;
A
#
# COMPACT_ATOMS: atom_id res chain seq x y z
N MET A 1 11.85 -7.86 -20.23
CA MET A 1 10.77 -7.04 -19.65
C MET A 1 11.11 -6.86 -18.18
N SER A 2 11.13 -5.63 -17.67
CA SER A 2 11.30 -5.38 -16.23
C SER A 2 10.12 -5.97 -15.47
N GLU A 3 10.33 -6.41 -14.23
CA GLU A 3 9.21 -6.83 -13.38
C GLU A 3 8.31 -5.63 -13.05
N PRO A 4 6.97 -5.81 -13.00
CA PRO A 4 6.06 -4.72 -12.64
C PRO A 4 6.39 -4.12 -11.28
N THR A 5 6.28 -2.79 -11.14
CA THR A 5 6.56 -2.08 -9.89
C THR A 5 5.79 -2.69 -8.71
N GLY A 6 6.52 -3.01 -7.64
CA GLY A 6 5.97 -3.62 -6.42
C GLY A 6 5.62 -5.11 -6.49
N ALA A 7 5.74 -5.76 -7.65
CA ALA A 7 5.44 -7.20 -7.77
C ALA A 7 6.39 -8.09 -6.96
N THR A 8 7.66 -7.69 -6.82
CA THR A 8 8.66 -8.41 -6.02
C THR A 8 8.28 -8.53 -4.55
N ARG A 9 7.62 -7.50 -3.99
CA ARG A 9 7.15 -7.48 -2.61
C ARG A 9 5.84 -8.25 -2.38
N ARG A 10 5.37 -9.01 -3.37
CA ARG A 10 4.09 -9.74 -3.34
C ARG A 10 4.24 -11.25 -3.49
N ARG A 11 5.46 -11.76 -3.58
CA ARG A 11 5.73 -13.18 -3.79
C ARG A 11 7.06 -13.59 -3.16
N GLY A 12 7.24 -14.89 -3.01
CA GLY A 12 8.44 -15.47 -2.41
C GLY A 12 8.50 -15.25 -0.90
N PRO A 13 9.65 -15.58 -0.28
CA PRO A 13 9.87 -15.36 1.14
C PRO A 13 9.73 -13.89 1.54
N PHE A 14 9.40 -13.62 2.79
CA PHE A 14 9.38 -12.26 3.33
C PHE A 14 10.77 -11.63 3.30
N GLN A 15 10.81 -10.34 2.98
CA GLN A 15 12.03 -9.54 2.94
C GLN A 15 11.90 -8.29 3.79
N VAL A 16 13.03 -7.67 4.12
CA VAL A 16 13.05 -6.35 4.76
C VAL A 16 12.32 -5.35 3.88
N GLY A 17 11.44 -4.55 4.49
CA GLY A 17 10.59 -3.58 3.80
C GLY A 17 9.24 -4.12 3.33
N ASP A 18 9.00 -5.44 3.38
CA ASP A 18 7.69 -6.00 3.07
C ASP A 18 6.64 -5.52 4.08
N GLN A 19 5.42 -5.30 3.58
CA GLN A 19 4.25 -5.16 4.45
C GLN A 19 3.80 -6.55 4.90
N VAL A 20 3.63 -6.71 6.21
CA VAL A 20 3.10 -7.95 6.82
C VAL A 20 1.82 -7.62 7.54
N GLN A 21 0.81 -8.44 7.34
CA GLN A 21 -0.40 -8.49 8.12
C GLN A 21 -0.43 -9.77 8.97
N LEU A 22 -0.54 -9.58 10.28
CA LEU A 22 -0.73 -10.65 11.22
C LEU A 22 -2.21 -10.83 11.52
N THR A 23 -2.65 -12.08 11.59
CA THR A 23 -3.99 -12.44 12.05
C THR A 23 -3.89 -13.21 13.35
N ASP A 24 -4.53 -12.69 14.40
CA ASP A 24 -4.59 -13.34 15.71
C ASP A 24 -5.71 -14.42 15.76
N PRO A 25 -5.78 -15.26 16.82
CA PRO A 25 -6.80 -16.29 16.92
C PRO A 25 -8.25 -15.78 17.02
N LYS A 26 -8.44 -14.48 17.26
CA LYS A 26 -9.74 -13.80 17.24
C LYS A 26 -10.05 -13.15 15.89
N GLY A 27 -9.20 -13.37 14.87
CA GLY A 27 -9.34 -12.79 13.54
C GLY A 27 -8.97 -11.32 13.46
N ARG A 28 -8.24 -10.77 14.45
CA ARG A 28 -7.82 -9.37 14.42
C ARG A 28 -6.58 -9.21 13.56
N HIS A 29 -6.59 -8.19 12.71
CA HIS A 29 -5.50 -7.89 11.80
C HIS A 29 -4.58 -6.79 12.33
N TYR A 30 -3.28 -6.98 12.14
CA TYR A 30 -2.24 -6.01 12.49
C TYR A 30 -1.26 -5.88 11.33
N THR A 31 -1.13 -4.68 10.76
CA THR A 31 -0.23 -4.43 9.64
C THR A 31 1.01 -3.68 10.10
N PHE A 32 2.19 -4.11 9.65
CA PHE A 32 3.46 -3.42 9.92
C PHE A 32 4.46 -3.64 8.78
N THR A 33 5.57 -2.90 8.82
CA THR A 33 6.68 -3.04 7.86
C THR A 33 7.79 -3.88 8.48
N LEU A 34 8.25 -4.93 7.80
CA LEU A 34 9.37 -5.73 8.25
C LEU A 34 10.67 -4.93 8.25
N GLN A 35 11.43 -5.04 9.33
CA GLN A 35 12.69 -4.35 9.56
C GLN A 35 13.60 -5.30 10.35
N ALA A 36 14.81 -5.56 9.84
CA ALA A 36 15.78 -6.44 10.50
C ALA A 36 16.16 -5.87 11.89
N GLY A 37 16.28 -6.75 12.88
CA GLY A 37 16.62 -6.41 14.27
C GLY A 37 15.50 -5.71 15.05
N ASN A 38 14.34 -5.45 14.45
CA ASN A 38 13.19 -4.84 15.12
C ASN A 38 12.22 -5.91 15.63
N GLN A 39 11.27 -5.54 16.49
CA GLN A 39 10.28 -6.46 17.08
C GLN A 39 8.87 -5.93 16.95
N PHE A 40 7.94 -6.84 16.68
CA PHE A 40 6.51 -6.55 16.72
C PHE A 40 6.00 -6.74 18.15
N HIS A 41 5.31 -5.72 18.67
CA HIS A 41 4.84 -5.69 20.05
C HIS A 41 3.31 -5.67 20.15
N THR A 42 2.77 -6.42 21.10
CA THR A 42 1.35 -6.41 21.46
C THR A 42 1.18 -6.49 22.98
N HIS A 43 -0.06 -6.29 23.44
CA HIS A 43 -0.47 -6.58 24.82
C HIS A 43 -0.30 -8.08 25.20
N LYS A 44 -0.05 -8.97 24.24
CA LYS A 44 0.15 -10.42 24.44
C LYS A 44 1.61 -10.84 24.28
N GLY A 45 2.55 -9.90 24.38
CA GLY A 45 3.98 -10.12 24.18
C GLY A 45 4.47 -9.65 22.80
N ALA A 46 5.70 -10.03 22.47
CA ALA A 46 6.40 -9.61 21.27
C ALA A 46 7.07 -10.78 20.53
N PHE A 47 7.47 -10.57 19.28
CA PHE A 47 8.36 -11.47 18.53
C PHE A 47 9.28 -10.63 17.60
N PRO A 48 10.52 -11.07 17.36
CA PRO A 48 11.45 -10.40 16.44
C PRO A 48 11.03 -10.55 14.98
N HIS A 49 11.17 -9.48 14.20
CA HIS A 49 10.89 -9.49 12.77
C HIS A 49 11.76 -10.51 12.01
N ASP A 50 12.96 -10.79 12.51
CA ASP A 50 13.90 -11.77 11.95
C ASP A 50 13.35 -13.20 11.92
N GLU A 51 12.32 -13.53 12.73
CA GLU A 51 11.61 -14.82 12.61
C GLU A 51 10.78 -14.93 11.33
N LEU A 52 10.39 -13.80 10.72
CA LEU A 52 9.66 -13.77 9.46
C LEU A 52 10.58 -13.56 8.26
N ILE A 53 11.69 -12.83 8.41
CA ILE A 53 12.59 -12.53 7.29
C ILE A 53 13.16 -13.85 6.72
N GLY A 54 12.94 -14.09 5.43
CA GLY A 54 13.32 -15.33 4.75
C GLY A 54 12.32 -16.48 4.90
N ALA A 55 11.29 -16.34 5.73
CA ALA A 55 10.21 -17.32 5.86
C ALA A 55 9.15 -17.15 4.75
N PRO A 56 8.45 -18.22 4.34
CA PRO A 56 7.35 -18.12 3.38
C PRO A 56 6.11 -17.44 4.01
N GLU A 57 5.21 -16.95 3.16
CA GLU A 57 3.87 -16.56 3.60
C GLU A 57 3.10 -17.75 4.20
N GLY A 58 2.22 -17.46 5.15
CA GLY A 58 1.50 -18.48 5.90
C GLY A 58 2.27 -19.00 7.11
N THR A 59 3.47 -18.48 7.37
CA THR A 59 4.23 -18.77 8.59
C THR A 59 3.45 -18.31 9.83
N VAL A 60 3.41 -19.17 10.85
CA VAL A 60 2.84 -18.84 12.16
C VAL A 60 3.96 -18.52 13.12
N VAL A 61 3.99 -17.29 13.61
CA VAL A 61 4.91 -16.83 14.66
C VAL A 61 4.20 -16.83 16.01
N ARG A 62 4.96 -16.97 17.10
CA ARG A 62 4.41 -16.97 18.46
C ARG A 62 5.06 -15.84 19.24
N THR A 63 4.23 -15.06 19.94
CA THR A 63 4.75 -14.05 20.87
C THR A 63 5.41 -14.70 22.07
N THR A 64 6.17 -13.92 22.85
CA THR A 64 6.68 -14.34 24.18
C THR A 64 5.58 -14.81 25.14
N GLY A 65 4.33 -14.35 24.96
CA GLY A 65 3.14 -14.85 25.66
C GLY A 65 2.54 -16.14 25.08
N ASN A 66 3.25 -16.80 24.16
CA ASN A 66 2.86 -18.02 23.45
C ASN A 66 1.56 -17.90 22.62
N VAL A 67 1.22 -16.68 22.17
CA VAL A 67 0.04 -16.45 21.33
C VAL A 67 0.43 -16.56 19.85
N PRO A 68 -0.22 -17.43 19.06
CA PRO A 68 0.11 -17.61 17.65
C PRO A 68 -0.50 -16.49 16.79
N TYR A 69 0.25 -16.08 15.77
CA TYR A 69 -0.18 -15.13 14.74
C TYR A 69 0.17 -15.68 13.36
N LEU A 70 -0.80 -15.71 12.45
CA LEU A 70 -0.58 -16.06 11.04
C LEU A 70 -0.06 -14.83 10.29
N ALA A 71 1.11 -14.94 9.64
CA ALA A 71 1.71 -13.87 8.85
C ALA A 71 1.44 -14.05 7.35
N LEU A 72 0.83 -13.03 6.75
CA LEU A 72 0.58 -12.91 5.30
C LEU A 72 0.95 -11.50 4.83
N ARG A 73 1.11 -11.30 3.53
CA ARG A 73 1.14 -9.94 2.97
C ARG A 73 -0.28 -9.38 2.90
N PRO A 74 -0.51 -8.10 3.24
CA PRO A 74 -1.84 -7.52 3.16
C PRO A 74 -2.31 -7.45 1.70
N LEU A 75 -3.58 -7.78 1.46
CA LEU A 75 -4.21 -7.46 0.18
C LEU A 75 -4.33 -5.94 0.05
N LEU A 76 -4.55 -5.44 -1.17
CA LEU A 76 -4.75 -4.00 -1.37
C LEU A 76 -5.94 -3.44 -0.54
N PRO A 77 -7.09 -4.13 -0.44
CA PRO A 77 -8.16 -3.71 0.47
C PRO A 77 -7.69 -3.57 1.93
N ASP A 78 -6.93 -4.52 2.43
CA ASP A 78 -6.43 -4.52 3.81
C ASP A 78 -5.41 -3.43 4.06
N TYR A 79 -4.53 -3.19 3.08
CA TYR A 79 -3.55 -2.11 3.13
C TYR A 79 -4.24 -0.75 3.24
N VAL A 80 -5.20 -0.48 2.36
CA VAL A 80 -5.94 0.80 2.36
C VAL A 80 -6.72 1.02 3.66
N LEU A 81 -7.19 -0.05 4.30
CA LEU A 81 -7.87 0.04 5.59
C LEU A 81 -6.91 0.33 6.75
N SER A 82 -5.65 -0.08 6.66
CA SER A 82 -4.66 0.02 7.75
C SER A 82 -3.62 1.14 7.59
N MET A 83 -3.50 1.74 6.41
CA MET A 83 -2.53 2.80 6.15
C MET A 83 -2.81 4.09 6.95
N PRO A 84 -1.78 4.89 7.27
CA PRO A 84 -1.94 6.24 7.81
C PRO A 84 -2.90 7.10 6.99
N ARG A 85 -3.76 7.89 7.66
CA ARG A 85 -4.76 8.73 6.98
C ARG A 85 -4.60 10.19 7.38
N GLY A 86 -4.46 11.05 6.38
CA GLY A 86 -4.57 12.52 6.54
C GLY A 86 -5.97 13.02 6.21
N ALA A 87 -6.68 12.28 5.36
CA ALA A 87 -7.99 12.63 4.83
C ALA A 87 -8.93 11.41 4.80
N ALA A 88 -10.22 11.66 4.55
CA ALA A 88 -11.16 10.59 4.21
C ALA A 88 -10.68 9.84 2.96
N VAL A 89 -10.85 8.51 2.96
CA VAL A 89 -10.38 7.64 1.88
C VAL A 89 -11.55 7.04 1.11
N ILE A 90 -11.32 6.77 -0.17
CA ILE A 90 -12.19 5.89 -0.96
C ILE A 90 -11.97 4.45 -0.50
N TYR A 91 -13.05 3.81 -0.05
CA TYR A 91 -13.01 2.43 0.44
C TYR A 91 -12.98 1.42 -0.72
N PRO A 92 -12.51 0.18 -0.49
CA PRO A 92 -12.36 -0.83 -1.55
C PRO A 92 -13.62 -1.09 -2.39
N LYS A 93 -14.80 -1.04 -1.76
CA LYS A 93 -16.09 -1.20 -2.45
C LYS A 93 -16.26 -0.17 -3.58
N ASP A 94 -15.94 1.09 -3.29
CA ASP A 94 -16.15 2.19 -4.24
C ASP A 94 -14.97 2.29 -5.21
N ALA A 95 -13.74 2.02 -4.75
CA ALA A 95 -12.56 1.99 -5.62
C ALA A 95 -12.74 0.96 -6.76
N GLY A 96 -13.21 -0.26 -6.44
CA GLY A 96 -13.49 -1.26 -7.46
C GLY A 96 -14.54 -0.82 -8.49
N GLN A 97 -15.59 -0.13 -8.02
CA GLN A 97 -16.62 0.42 -8.91
C GLN A 97 -16.08 1.56 -9.79
N ILE A 98 -15.27 2.47 -9.23
CA ILE A 98 -14.62 3.54 -9.99
C ILE A 98 -13.75 2.97 -11.11
N LEU A 99 -12.89 1.99 -10.80
CA LEU A 99 -12.02 1.37 -11.80
C LEU A 99 -12.84 0.72 -12.93
N ALA A 100 -13.92 0.01 -12.58
CA ALA A 100 -14.77 -0.66 -13.56
C ALA A 100 -15.58 0.33 -14.41
N MET A 101 -16.20 1.34 -13.78
CA MET A 101 -17.08 2.29 -14.47
C MET A 101 -16.31 3.33 -15.29
N ALA A 102 -15.10 3.69 -14.87
CA ALA A 102 -14.22 4.58 -15.63
C ALA A 102 -13.39 3.85 -16.69
N ASP A 103 -13.61 2.54 -16.88
CA ASP A 103 -12.91 1.68 -17.83
C ASP A 103 -11.38 1.82 -17.73
N ILE A 104 -10.85 1.70 -16.51
CA ILE A 104 -9.41 1.83 -16.27
C ILE A 104 -8.69 0.55 -16.70
N PHE A 105 -7.78 0.67 -17.67
CA PHE A 105 -7.02 -0.44 -18.24
C PHE A 105 -5.50 -0.22 -18.16
N ALA A 106 -4.72 -1.28 -18.41
CA ALA A 106 -3.25 -1.21 -18.41
C ALA A 106 -2.75 -0.28 -19.53
N GLY A 107 -1.94 0.71 -19.18
CA GLY A 107 -1.48 1.75 -20.09
C GLY A 107 -2.37 3.00 -20.15
N ALA A 108 -3.50 3.02 -19.42
CA ALA A 108 -4.36 4.21 -19.38
C ALA A 108 -3.65 5.42 -18.77
N ARG A 109 -4.07 6.61 -19.20
CA ARG A 109 -3.64 7.91 -18.66
C ARG A 109 -4.81 8.50 -17.89
N VAL A 110 -4.64 8.67 -16.59
CA VAL A 110 -5.72 9.00 -15.65
C VAL A 110 -5.38 10.28 -14.89
N VAL A 111 -6.38 11.13 -14.70
CA VAL A 111 -6.29 12.32 -13.84
C VAL A 111 -7.09 12.07 -12.56
N GLU A 112 -6.51 12.40 -11.41
CA GLU A 112 -7.16 12.37 -10.10
C GLU A 112 -6.94 13.69 -9.35
N ALA A 113 -8.00 14.24 -8.75
CA ALA A 113 -7.93 15.36 -7.81
C ALA A 113 -9.13 15.32 -6.84
N GLY A 114 -8.97 15.40 -5.52
CA GLY A 114 -7.73 15.38 -4.73
C GLY A 114 -7.18 13.97 -4.46
N VAL A 115 -5.96 13.90 -3.91
CA VAL A 115 -5.22 12.64 -3.68
C VAL A 115 -5.49 12.08 -2.28
N GLY A 116 -5.72 12.98 -1.31
CA GLY A 116 -6.03 12.61 0.06
C GLY A 116 -4.93 11.75 0.69
N SER A 117 -5.25 10.52 1.10
CA SER A 117 -4.26 9.60 1.71
C SER A 117 -3.65 8.61 0.70
N GLY A 118 -3.89 8.75 -0.60
CA GLY A 118 -3.36 7.87 -1.65
C GLY A 118 -4.10 6.53 -1.81
N ALA A 119 -5.30 6.40 -1.25
CA ALA A 119 -6.08 5.16 -1.27
C ALA A 119 -6.46 4.75 -2.69
N LEU A 120 -7.18 5.62 -3.41
CA LEU A 120 -7.61 5.38 -4.78
C LEU A 120 -6.42 5.40 -5.73
N SER A 121 -5.44 6.29 -5.51
CA SER A 121 -4.18 6.32 -6.28
C SER A 121 -3.47 4.97 -6.30
N THR A 122 -3.46 4.22 -5.19
CA THR A 122 -2.86 2.87 -5.15
C THR A 122 -3.60 1.87 -6.04
N TYR A 123 -4.94 1.94 -6.12
CA TYR A 123 -5.74 1.12 -7.04
C TYR A 123 -5.49 1.52 -8.50
N LEU A 124 -5.51 2.82 -8.79
CA LEU A 124 -5.29 3.35 -10.14
C LEU A 124 -3.90 2.97 -10.66
N LEU A 125 -2.84 3.17 -9.87
CA LEU A 125 -1.48 2.80 -10.26
C LEU A 125 -1.34 1.31 -10.55
N ARG A 126 -1.97 0.45 -9.74
CA ARG A 126 -1.99 -0.99 -9.99
C ARG A 126 -2.72 -1.36 -11.28
N ALA A 127 -3.77 -0.64 -11.63
CA ALA A 127 -4.56 -0.89 -12.84
C ALA A 127 -3.87 -0.38 -14.11
N VAL A 128 -3.32 0.83 -14.09
CA VAL A 128 -2.63 1.42 -15.24
C VAL A 128 -1.26 0.78 -15.49
N GLY A 129 -0.60 0.26 -14.45
CA GLY A 129 0.71 -0.38 -14.53
C GLY A 129 1.84 0.60 -14.92
N ASP A 130 3.04 0.06 -15.10
CA ASP A 130 4.26 0.87 -15.30
C ASP A 130 4.28 1.65 -16.61
N THR A 131 3.49 1.24 -17.60
CA THR A 131 3.42 1.87 -18.92
C THR A 131 2.29 2.89 -19.05
N GLY A 132 1.44 3.02 -18.02
CA GLY A 132 0.37 4.01 -17.97
C GLY A 132 0.82 5.32 -17.35
N MET A 133 -0.14 6.15 -16.95
CA MET A 133 0.11 7.38 -16.23
C MET A 133 -1.04 7.69 -15.26
N LEU A 134 -0.71 8.13 -14.05
CA LEU A 134 -1.62 8.76 -13.11
C LEU A 134 -1.09 10.15 -12.78
N ALA A 135 -1.79 11.18 -13.26
CA ALA A 135 -1.57 12.57 -12.87
C ALA A 135 -2.48 12.92 -11.69
N SER A 136 -1.89 13.05 -10.52
CA SER A 136 -2.55 13.31 -9.25
C SER A 136 -2.31 14.76 -8.81
N TYR A 137 -3.36 15.47 -8.42
CA TYR A 137 -3.29 16.86 -7.98
C TYR A 137 -3.82 17.00 -6.55
N GLU A 138 -3.01 17.55 -5.65
CA GLU A 138 -3.37 17.77 -4.24
C GLU A 138 -2.99 19.18 -3.82
N ARG A 139 -3.94 19.95 -3.27
CA ARG A 139 -3.68 21.35 -2.87
C ARG A 139 -2.86 21.45 -1.60
N ARG A 140 -2.92 20.42 -0.76
CA ARG A 140 -2.33 20.39 0.58
C ARG A 140 -1.04 19.58 0.61
N GLN A 141 0.08 20.25 0.88
CA GLN A 141 1.39 19.60 0.98
C GLN A 141 1.40 18.44 1.99
N ASP A 142 0.77 18.63 3.15
CA ASP A 142 0.72 17.60 4.19
C ASP A 142 -0.04 16.34 3.75
N PHE A 143 -1.07 16.50 2.90
CA PHE A 143 -1.79 15.37 2.31
C PHE A 143 -0.99 14.71 1.19
N ALA A 144 -0.30 15.52 0.37
CA ALA A 144 0.60 15.01 -0.65
C ALA A 144 1.72 14.14 -0.05
N ASP A 145 2.33 14.57 1.06
CA ASP A 145 3.37 13.82 1.76
C ASP A 145 2.85 12.49 2.32
N ILE A 146 1.64 12.49 2.91
CA ILE A 146 1.00 11.27 3.41
C ILE A 146 0.68 10.31 2.26
N ALA A 147 0.09 10.83 1.17
CA ALA A 147 -0.22 10.03 -0.01
C ALA A 147 1.05 9.42 -0.60
N GLN A 148 2.11 10.21 -0.76
CA GLN A 148 3.39 9.74 -1.28
C GLN A 148 3.97 8.63 -0.40
N GLY A 149 4.05 8.84 0.91
CA GLY A 149 4.54 7.83 1.83
C GLY A 149 3.71 6.54 1.82
N ASN A 150 2.39 6.63 1.63
CA ASN A 150 1.52 5.46 1.54
C ASN A 150 1.65 4.72 0.21
N VAL A 151 1.66 5.42 -0.92
CA VAL A 151 1.81 4.82 -2.24
C VAL A 151 3.18 4.14 -2.34
N GLU A 152 4.25 4.85 -1.95
CA GLU A 152 5.60 4.30 -2.00
C GLU A 152 5.78 3.11 -1.05
N ARG A 153 5.16 3.14 0.14
CA ARG A 153 5.20 1.99 1.05
C ARG A 153 4.51 0.76 0.45
N TYR A 154 3.41 0.93 -0.29
CA TYR A 154 2.69 -0.18 -0.94
C TYR A 154 3.48 -0.80 -2.10
N PHE A 155 4.11 0.04 -2.92
CA PHE A 155 4.87 -0.38 -4.11
C PHE A 155 6.34 -0.67 -3.82
N GLY A 156 6.83 -0.27 -2.65
CA GLY A 156 8.21 -0.45 -2.23
C GLY A 156 9.19 0.61 -2.74
N GLY A 157 8.67 1.75 -3.18
CA GLY A 157 9.40 2.89 -3.72
C GLY A 157 8.53 3.74 -4.64
N PRO A 158 9.10 4.75 -5.31
CA PRO A 158 8.40 5.56 -6.29
C PRO A 158 7.82 4.71 -7.42
N HIS A 159 6.59 5.02 -7.84
CA HIS A 159 5.95 4.36 -8.98
C HIS A 159 6.20 5.16 -10.27
N PRO A 160 6.72 4.55 -11.36
CA PRO A 160 7.14 5.28 -12.55
C PRO A 160 5.98 5.96 -13.28
N ALA A 161 4.79 5.36 -13.23
CA ALA A 161 3.58 5.94 -13.82
C ALA A 161 2.96 7.09 -13.00
N TRP A 162 3.48 7.44 -11.83
CA TRP A 162 2.83 8.40 -10.94
C TRP A 162 3.46 9.78 -11.01
N LYS A 163 2.64 10.80 -11.27
CA LYS A 163 3.02 12.22 -11.17
C LYS A 163 2.11 12.90 -10.16
N LEU A 164 2.66 13.23 -8.99
CA LEU A 164 1.99 14.00 -7.95
C LEU A 164 2.36 15.48 -8.06
N THR A 165 1.38 16.34 -8.28
CA THR A 165 1.53 17.79 -8.33
C THR A 165 0.87 18.42 -7.10
N VAL A 166 1.63 19.20 -6.33
CA VAL A 166 1.08 19.98 -5.23
C VAL A 166 0.57 21.31 -5.79
N GLY A 167 -0.75 21.45 -5.86
CA GLY A 167 -1.40 22.60 -6.48
C GLY A 167 -2.86 22.32 -6.82
N ASP A 168 -3.55 23.37 -7.27
CA ASP A 168 -4.91 23.23 -7.81
C ASP A 168 -4.88 22.54 -9.17
N LEU A 169 -5.79 21.59 -9.40
CA LEU A 169 -5.97 20.97 -10.70
C LEU A 169 -6.24 22.03 -11.78
N GLN A 170 -7.07 23.03 -11.49
CA GLN A 170 -7.50 24.03 -12.46
C GLN A 170 -6.31 24.81 -13.05
N ASP A 171 -5.30 25.08 -12.23
CA ASP A 171 -4.13 25.88 -12.62
C ASP A 171 -2.97 25.04 -13.17
N ASN A 172 -2.94 23.74 -12.83
CA ASN A 172 -1.78 22.88 -13.09
C ASN A 172 -2.05 21.77 -14.13
N LEU A 173 -3.28 21.64 -14.62
CA LEU A 173 -3.60 20.68 -15.68
C LEU A 173 -2.92 21.11 -16.99
N VAL A 174 -1.77 20.51 -17.27
CA VAL A 174 -1.11 20.54 -18.58
C VAL A 174 -1.52 19.32 -19.39
N GLU A 175 -1.29 19.31 -20.72
CA GLU A 175 -1.66 18.19 -21.60
C GLU A 175 -1.27 16.83 -20.98
N THR A 176 -2.30 16.04 -20.68
CA THR A 176 -2.23 14.76 -19.95
C THR A 176 -2.48 13.59 -20.85
#